data_AF-A0A8T4RUX5-F1
#
_entry.id   AF-A0A8T4RUX5-F1
#
_cell.length_a   1.000
_cell.length_b   1.000
_cell.length_c   1.000
_cell.angle_alpha   90.00
_cell.angle_beta   90.00
_cell.angle_gamma   90.00
#
_symmetry.space_group_name_H-M   'P 1'
#
loop_
_entity.id
_entity.type
_entity.pdbx_description
1 polymer ?
#
loop_
_entity_poly.entity_id
_entity_poly.type
_entity_poly.pdbx_seq_one_letter_code
_entity_poly.pdbx_strand_id
1 'polypeptide(L)'
;MTIGSVVLGKNNCFTTQTRQNDNAQVFLDSDNANYTEILLYDGAYNKTSGNLVYATFIYDDLEGYNSQSYDFQMILPESAAVGFTSSTAYYFYVELS
;
A
#
# COMPACT_ATOMS: atom_id res chain seq x y z
N MET A 1 11.79 -8.34 -0.30
CA MET A 1 10.63 -9.01 -0.93
C MET A 1 11.08 -9.60 -2.26
N THR A 2 10.64 -10.79 -2.64
CA THR A 2 11.00 -11.39 -3.94
C THR A 2 9.75 -11.53 -4.78
N ILE A 3 9.77 -10.98 -6.00
CA ILE A 3 8.68 -11.08 -6.99
C ILE A 3 9.24 -11.82 -8.20
N GLY A 4 8.84 -13.09 -8.38
CA GLY A 4 9.42 -13.96 -9.39
C GLY A 4 10.93 -14.14 -9.17
N SER A 5 11.75 -13.63 -10.10
CA SER A 5 13.23 -13.63 -9.99
C SER A 5 13.82 -12.31 -9.48
N VAL A 6 12.99 -11.29 -9.25
CA VAL A 6 13.45 -9.95 -8.84
C VAL A 6 13.44 -9.87 -7.31
N VAL A 7 14.61 -9.59 -6.73
CA VAL A 7 14.73 -9.28 -5.30
C VAL A 7 14.63 -7.77 -5.11
N LEU A 8 13.55 -7.32 -4.49
CA LEU A 8 13.40 -5.97 -3.99
C LEU A 8 14.08 -5.91 -2.60
N GLY A 9 15.28 -5.31 -2.56
CA GLY A 9 16.04 -5.13 -1.33
C GLY A 9 15.45 -4.03 -0.44
N LYS A 10 15.84 -4.00 0.84
CA LYS A 10 15.41 -2.97 1.80
C LYS A 10 15.72 -1.56 1.26
N ASN A 11 14.84 -0.60 1.54
CA ASN A 11 14.95 0.81 1.15
C ASN A 11 14.98 1.10 -0.37
N ASN A 12 14.56 0.15 -1.22
CA ASN A 12 14.52 0.35 -2.68
C ASN A 12 13.12 0.70 -3.24
N CYS A 13 12.09 0.68 -2.40
CA CYS A 13 10.72 0.95 -2.81
C CYS A 13 10.18 2.20 -2.11
N PHE A 14 9.30 2.92 -2.80
CA PHE A 14 8.50 3.96 -2.17
C PHE A 14 7.45 3.29 -1.28
N THR A 15 7.31 3.82 -0.06
CA THR A 15 6.30 3.34 0.89
C THR A 15 5.48 4.50 1.43
N THR A 16 4.26 4.21 1.84
CA THR A 16 3.41 5.13 2.60
C THR A 16 2.86 4.45 3.84
N GLN A 17 2.56 5.25 4.86
CA GLN A 17 1.97 4.80 6.12
C GLN A 17 0.71 5.59 6.40
N THR A 18 -0.37 4.89 6.74
CA THR A 18 -1.62 5.53 7.12
C THR A 18 -1.52 6.12 8.52
N ARG A 19 -2.26 7.19 8.81
CA ARG A 19 -2.48 7.60 10.21
C ARG A 19 -3.34 6.57 10.93
N GLN A 20 -3.12 6.44 12.23
CA GLN A 20 -3.92 5.58 13.11
C GLN A 20 -4.64 6.48 14.09
N ASN A 21 -5.97 6.51 14.00
CA ASN A 21 -6.83 7.36 14.82
C ASN A 21 -6.37 8.83 14.80
N ASP A 22 -6.24 9.39 13.59
CA ASP A 22 -5.73 10.73 13.29
C ASP A 22 -4.29 11.05 13.76
N ASN A 23 -3.59 10.09 14.35
CA ASN A 23 -2.21 10.26 14.80
C ASN A 23 -1.22 9.72 13.78
N ALA A 24 -0.11 10.45 13.61
CA ALA A 24 1.02 9.95 12.86
C ALA A 24 1.64 8.78 13.62
N GLN A 25 1.94 7.69 12.91
CA GLN A 25 2.67 6.58 13.50
C GLN A 25 4.10 7.01 13.82
N VAL A 26 4.64 6.56 14.96
CA VAL A 26 6.02 6.82 15.37
C VAL A 26 6.74 5.47 15.48
N PHE A 27 7.79 5.29 14.69
CA PHE A 27 8.55 4.05 14.59
C PHE A 27 10.02 4.38 14.34
N LEU A 28 10.92 3.50 14.80
CA LEU A 28 12.37 3.66 14.62
C LEU A 28 12.82 3.24 13.21
N ASP A 29 12.10 2.29 12.61
CA ASP A 29 12.32 1.75 11.28
C ASP A 29 10.96 1.53 10.61
N SER A 30 10.85 1.75 9.30
CA SER A 30 9.61 1.54 8.53
C SER A 30 9.13 0.09 8.57
N ASP A 31 10.03 -0.87 8.84
CA ASP A 31 9.67 -2.28 9.05
C ASP A 31 8.77 -2.46 10.29
N ASN A 32 8.73 -1.49 11.20
CA ASN A 32 7.87 -1.49 12.39
C ASN A 32 6.60 -0.66 12.23
N ALA A 33 6.42 -0.01 11.07
CA ALA A 33 5.20 0.75 10.81
C ALA A 33 4.05 -0.20 10.47
N ASN A 34 2.91 0.05 11.10
CA ASN A 34 1.68 -0.69 10.87
C ASN A 34 1.13 -0.39 9.47
N TYR A 35 0.69 -1.43 8.76
CA TYR A 35 0.12 -1.32 7.41
C TYR A 35 1.00 -0.54 6.44
N THR A 36 2.28 -0.90 6.38
CA THR A 36 3.18 -0.32 5.37
C THR A 36 2.72 -0.70 3.98
N GLU A 37 2.32 0.30 3.20
CA GLU A 37 1.94 0.13 1.81
C GLU A 37 3.14 0.43 0.92
N ILE A 38 3.42 -0.47 -0.01
CA ILE A 38 4.49 -0.41 -1.00
C ILE A 38 3.88 -0.02 -2.33
N LEU A 39 4.45 1.01 -2.97
CA LEU A 39 4.06 1.45 -4.31
C LEU A 39 5.03 0.90 -5.34
N LEU A 40 4.52 0.07 -6.25
CA LEU A 40 5.26 -0.49 -7.37
C LEU A 40 4.70 0.04 -8.69
N TYR A 41 5.55 0.06 -9.72
CA TYR A 41 5.19 0.50 -11.06
C TYR A 41 5.72 -0.50 -12.09
N ASP A 42 4.85 -1.02 -12.95
CA ASP A 42 5.21 -2.04 -13.96
C ASP A 42 5.71 -1.45 -15.30
N GLY A 43 5.72 -0.12 -15.43
CA GLY A 43 6.15 0.58 -16.64
C GLY A 43 7.62 1.03 -16.61
N ALA A 44 8.07 1.60 -17.73
CA ALA A 44 9.43 2.15 -17.82
C ALA A 44 9.58 3.45 -17.01
N TYR A 45 10.75 3.66 -16.41
CA TYR A 45 11.05 4.85 -15.60
C TYR A 45 10.68 6.16 -16.32
N ASN A 46 9.95 7.02 -15.62
CA ASN A 46 9.46 8.32 -16.10
C ASN A 46 8.57 8.23 -17.37
N LYS A 47 7.81 7.14 -17.50
CA LYS A 47 6.74 6.96 -18.49
C LYS A 47 5.39 6.83 -17.78
N THR A 48 4.32 6.96 -18.56
CA THR A 48 2.93 6.85 -18.09
C THR A 48 2.22 5.60 -18.66
N SER A 49 2.98 4.68 -19.26
CA SER A 49 2.45 3.52 -20.00
C SER A 49 2.31 2.25 -19.15
N GLY A 50 2.36 2.38 -17.84
CA GLY A 50 2.33 1.27 -16.89
C GLY A 50 1.24 1.49 -15.84
N ASN A 51 0.99 0.45 -15.07
CA ASN A 51 0.05 0.40 -13.97
C ASN A 51 0.79 0.58 -12.64
N LEU A 52 0.09 1.21 -11.69
CA LEU A 52 0.51 1.25 -10.30
C LEU A 52 -0.01 0.00 -9.60
N VAL A 53 0.86 -0.61 -8.80
CA VAL A 53 0.51 -1.75 -7.95
C VAL A 53 0.73 -1.31 -6.51
N TYR A 54 -0.35 -1.35 -5.74
CA TYR A 54 -0.35 -1.10 -4.29
C TYR A 54 -0.27 -2.45 -3.60
N ALA A 55 0.70 -2.63 -2.72
CA ALA A 55 0.88 -3.86 -1.98
C ALA A 55 1.00 -3.57 -0.48
N THR A 56 0.35 -4.37 0.35
CA THR A 56 0.50 -4.34 1.81
C THR A 56 0.69 -5.76 2.31
N PHE A 57 1.24 -5.90 3.50
CA PHE A 57 1.30 -7.18 4.18
C PHE A 57 -0.04 -7.50 4.84
N ILE A 58 -0.30 -8.79 5.00
CA ILE A 58 -1.31 -9.29 5.93
C ILE A 58 -0.65 -9.38 7.31
N TYR A 59 -1.29 -8.79 8.30
CA TYR A 59 -0.88 -8.70 9.70
C TYR A 59 -1.84 -9.54 10.57
N ASP A 60 -1.42 -9.81 11.80
CA ASP A 60 -2.24 -10.52 12.80
C ASP A 60 -2.92 -9.50 13.72
N ASP A 61 -4.20 -9.21 13.47
CA ASP A 61 -5.08 -8.38 14.31
C ASP A 61 -4.49 -7.00 14.73
N LEU A 62 -3.90 -6.27 13.78
CA LEU A 62 -3.21 -5.02 14.06
C LEU A 62 -4.17 -3.83 14.17
N GLU A 63 -3.97 -2.90 15.11
CA GLU A 63 -4.82 -1.72 15.25
C GLU A 63 -4.79 -0.86 13.97
N GLY A 64 -5.93 -0.56 13.36
CA GLY A 64 -6.08 0.21 12.12
C GLY A 64 -6.38 1.69 12.29
N TYR A 65 -6.92 2.29 11.23
CA TYR A 65 -7.19 3.73 11.14
C TYR A 65 -8.21 4.26 12.18
N ASN A 66 -9.06 3.39 12.73
CA ASN A 66 -10.17 3.73 13.62
C ASN A 66 -10.10 3.03 14.99
N SER A 67 -8.91 2.57 15.39
CA SER A 67 -8.67 1.80 16.62
C SER A 67 -9.39 0.44 16.70
N GLN A 68 -9.86 -0.11 15.56
CA GLN A 68 -10.25 -1.51 15.44
C GLN A 68 -9.10 -2.33 14.84
N SER A 69 -9.05 -3.62 15.13
CA SER A 69 -8.07 -4.54 14.54
C SER A 69 -8.47 -4.99 13.14
N TYR A 70 -7.48 -5.09 12.24
CA TYR A 70 -7.63 -5.65 10.90
C TYR A 70 -6.43 -6.52 10.54
N ASP A 71 -6.62 -7.37 9.53
CA ASP A 71 -5.52 -8.15 8.96
C ASP A 71 -4.79 -7.36 7.86
N PHE A 72 -5.44 -6.39 7.22
CA PHE A 72 -4.80 -5.52 6.23
C PHE A 72 -5.53 -4.18 6.12
N GLN A 73 -4.80 -3.17 5.65
CA GLN A 73 -5.32 -1.83 5.37
C GLN A 73 -4.52 -1.22 4.22
N MET A 74 -5.21 -0.55 3.30
CA MET A 74 -4.64 0.05 2.09
C MET A 74 -5.30 1.38 1.78
N ILE A 75 -4.58 2.28 1.10
CA ILE A 75 -5.12 3.52 0.56
C ILE A 75 -5.07 3.43 -0.96
N LEU A 76 -6.24 3.33 -1.57
CA LEU A 76 -6.37 3.30 -3.03
C LEU A 76 -6.81 4.69 -3.52
N PRO A 77 -6.16 5.25 -4.56
CA PRO A 77 -6.59 6.53 -5.11
C PRO A 77 -7.99 6.42 -5.73
N GLU A 78 -8.77 7.48 -5.63
CA GLU A 78 -10.02 7.60 -6.38
C GLU A 78 -10.08 9.00 -6.97
N SER A 79 -10.73 9.13 -8.12
CA SER A 79 -10.97 10.44 -8.71
C SER A 79 -12.03 11.18 -7.89
N ALA A 80 -11.59 12.20 -7.14
CA ALA A 80 -12.48 13.12 -6.44
C ALA A 80 -12.78 14.41 -7.25
N ALA A 81 -12.56 14.40 -8.57
CA ALA A 81 -12.80 15.56 -9.41
C ALA A 81 -14.29 15.96 -9.43
N VAL A 82 -14.58 17.27 -9.40
CA VAL A 82 -15.96 17.79 -9.45
C VAL A 82 -16.64 17.28 -10.72
N GLY A 83 -17.77 16.58 -10.56
CA GLY A 83 -18.54 15.99 -11.66
C GLY A 83 -18.12 14.57 -12.04
N PHE A 84 -17.10 13.97 -11.39
CA PHE A 84 -16.83 12.54 -11.53
C PHE A 84 -17.93 11.74 -10.84
N THR A 85 -18.57 10.84 -11.58
CA THR A 85 -19.69 10.01 -11.11
C THR A 85 -19.44 8.51 -11.28
N SER A 86 -18.22 8.13 -11.66
CA SER A 86 -17.82 6.74 -11.91
C SER A 86 -17.03 6.19 -10.72
N SER A 87 -16.38 5.04 -10.91
CA SER A 87 -15.48 4.43 -9.93
C SER A 87 -14.21 3.94 -10.62
N THR A 88 -13.09 3.99 -9.90
CA THR A 88 -11.83 3.40 -10.35
C THR A 88 -11.88 1.89 -10.09
N ALA A 89 -11.69 1.08 -11.14
CA ALA A 89 -11.68 -0.37 -11.01
C ALA A 89 -10.31 -0.85 -10.50
N TYR A 90 -10.33 -1.72 -9.48
CA TYR A 90 -9.15 -2.34 -8.90
C TYR A 90 -9.21 -3.86 -9.06
N TYR A 91 -8.06 -4.46 -9.40
CA TYR A 91 -7.88 -5.91 -9.36
C TYR A 91 -7.14 -6.27 -8.09
N PHE A 92 -7.80 -7.05 -7.23
CA PHE A 92 -7.27 -7.44 -5.93
C PHE A 92 -6.75 -8.87 -5.98
N TYR A 93 -5.50 -9.06 -5.56
CA TYR A 93 -4.83 -10.35 -5.49
C TYR A 93 -4.36 -10.57 -4.05
N VAL A 94 -4.60 -11.77 -3.55
CA VAL A 94 -4.16 -12.20 -2.22
C VAL A 94 -3.37 -13.48 -2.37
N GLU A 95 -2.19 -13.51 -1.79
CA GLU A 95 -1.39 -14.72 -1.64
C GLU A 95 -1.50 -15.20 -0.20
N LEU A 96 -1.98 -16.44 -0.02
CA LEU A 96 -2.07 -17.11 1.28
C LEU A 96 -1.07 -18.27 1.26
N SER A 97 -0.16 -18.29 2.25
CA SER A 97 0.87 -19.33 2.42
C SER A 97 0.48 -20.36 3.46
#